data_AF-Q1J0T3-F1
#
_entry.id   AF-Q1J0T3-F1
#
_cell.length_a   1.000
_cell.length_b   1.000
_cell.length_c   1.000
_cell.angle_alpha   90.00
_cell.angle_beta   90.00
_cell.angle_gamma   90.00
#
_symmetry.space_group_name_H-M   'P 1'
#
loop_
_entity.id
_entity.type
_entity.pdbx_description
1 polymer ?
#
loop_
_entity_poly.entity_id
_entity_poly.type
_entity_poly.pdbx_seq_one_letter_code
_entity_poly.pdbx_strand_id
1 'polypeptide(L)'
;MTQPQAQAQRIRIFDTTLRDGEQSPGVALNHTQKLEIAHQLARLGVDVIEAGFPIASPGDLEGVSRIAREVRGPIIAGLARAGRADIEAAARAVELAEKPRIHTFIATSPIHMAKKLQLEPDAVIERAVEAVRLARSFVDDVEFSAEDATRSDRDFLVRIFRAAVEAGATTINVPDTVGYTTPEEIRDLFAYLRGELPDHIILSAHCHDDLGMAVANSIAAAEGGARQIECTVNGIGERAGNASLEEIVMAFHTRRDHYGFETGIRTREIYRTSRMVSRLSGMPVQPNKAVVGDNAFAHESGIHQDGVIKARETYEIMNAELVGREAAVLVMGKHSGRAAFRKALTDLGYAVDEERLKQLFARFKDMADRKGQIYADDLRALVESRSDVPQTFTLEGFQITSGMNMTPVAFVRLQTPDGPVDATAHGDGPVEAAFQAINKITGITPTLESYRIQAVTGGGDALGEVSIGARYGETTLHGTGVATDVVEASARAWIRIVNQVVAGMGKSRAVSQTTV
;
A
#
# COMPACT_ATOMS: atom_id res chain seq x y z
N MET A 1 -15.91 -38.53 -7.39
CA MET A 1 -17.06 -37.64 -7.13
C MET A 1 -16.74 -36.78 -5.90
N THR A 2 -16.05 -35.66 -6.08
CA THR A 2 -15.56 -34.78 -5.00
C THR A 2 -15.84 -33.29 -5.26
N GLN A 3 -16.76 -32.97 -6.17
CA GLN A 3 -16.98 -31.60 -6.66
C GLN A 3 -18.14 -30.77 -6.04
N PRO A 4 -19.11 -31.28 -5.24
CA PRO A 4 -20.16 -30.40 -4.71
C PRO A 4 -19.69 -29.47 -3.56
N GLN A 5 -18.81 -29.93 -2.67
CA GLN A 5 -18.40 -29.16 -1.49
C GLN A 5 -17.48 -27.98 -1.82
N ALA A 6 -16.59 -28.13 -2.81
CA ALA A 6 -15.62 -27.10 -3.18
C ALA A 6 -16.27 -25.81 -3.73
N GLN A 7 -17.43 -25.92 -4.37
CA GLN A 7 -18.14 -24.76 -4.91
C GLN A 7 -18.93 -24.00 -3.83
N ALA A 8 -19.36 -24.68 -2.77
CA ALA A 8 -20.11 -24.09 -1.65
C ALA A 8 -19.24 -23.23 -0.71
N GLN A 9 -17.91 -23.34 -0.79
CA GLN A 9 -16.94 -22.68 0.10
C GLN A 9 -16.13 -21.55 -0.57
N ARG A 10 -16.31 -21.32 -1.88
CA ARG A 10 -15.59 -20.26 -2.58
C ARG A 10 -16.28 -18.91 -2.37
N ILE A 11 -15.50 -17.91 -1.95
CA ILE A 11 -15.92 -16.51 -1.91
C ILE A 11 -15.31 -15.76 -3.09
N ARG A 12 -16.17 -15.16 -3.92
CA ARG A 12 -15.73 -14.29 -5.02
C ARG A 12 -15.28 -12.95 -4.46
N ILE A 13 -14.09 -12.50 -4.87
CA ILE A 13 -13.58 -11.17 -4.51
C ILE A 13 -13.92 -10.22 -5.65
N PHE A 14 -14.82 -9.29 -5.35
CA PHE A 14 -15.18 -8.17 -6.21
C PHE A 14 -14.38 -6.96 -5.75
N ASP A 15 -13.48 -6.46 -6.59
CA ASP A 15 -12.71 -5.26 -6.30
C ASP A 15 -13.40 -4.03 -6.91
N THR A 16 -13.66 -3.02 -6.08
CA THR A 16 -14.19 -1.72 -6.51
C THR A 16 -13.20 -0.58 -6.26
N THR A 17 -11.90 -0.88 -6.27
CA THR A 17 -10.84 0.14 -6.08
C THR A 17 -10.90 1.22 -7.17
N LEU A 18 -11.26 0.84 -8.40
CA LEU A 18 -11.31 1.73 -9.57
C LEU A 18 -12.63 2.52 -9.72
N ARG A 19 -13.61 2.27 -8.86
CA ARG A 19 -14.87 3.02 -8.81
C ARG A 19 -15.05 3.64 -7.44
N ASP A 20 -15.36 2.83 -6.44
CA ASP A 20 -15.64 3.35 -5.10
C ASP A 20 -14.38 3.85 -4.41
N GLY A 21 -13.27 3.12 -4.59
CA GLY A 21 -11.98 3.56 -4.07
C GLY A 21 -11.56 4.92 -4.61
N GLU A 22 -11.84 5.22 -5.87
CA GLU A 22 -11.59 6.52 -6.49
C GLU A 22 -12.50 7.64 -5.95
N GLN A 23 -13.68 7.31 -5.40
CA GLN A 23 -14.56 8.30 -4.75
C GLN A 23 -13.99 8.83 -3.43
N SER A 24 -12.85 8.30 -2.96
CA SER A 24 -12.10 8.86 -1.84
C SER A 24 -11.72 10.33 -2.12
N PRO A 25 -11.97 11.26 -1.18
CA PRO A 25 -11.58 12.66 -1.35
C PRO A 25 -10.08 12.82 -1.67
N GLY A 26 -9.79 13.49 -2.79
CA GLY A 26 -8.42 13.76 -3.24
C GLY A 26 -7.81 12.69 -4.16
N VAL A 27 -8.52 11.60 -4.41
CA VAL A 27 -8.12 10.60 -5.42
C VAL A 27 -8.71 10.98 -6.77
N ALA A 28 -7.87 10.99 -7.82
CA ALA A 28 -8.30 11.19 -9.19
C ALA A 28 -7.39 10.38 -10.12
N LEU A 29 -7.86 9.21 -10.56
CA LEU A 29 -7.08 8.31 -11.39
C LEU A 29 -7.34 8.61 -12.86
N ASN A 30 -6.28 8.91 -13.61
CA ASN A 30 -6.42 8.99 -15.06
C ASN A 30 -6.56 7.59 -15.69
N HIS A 31 -7.05 7.53 -16.92
CA HIS A 31 -7.31 6.29 -17.64
C HIS A 31 -6.09 5.34 -17.73
N THR A 32 -4.85 5.87 -17.78
CA THR A 32 -3.64 5.04 -17.80
C THR A 32 -3.35 4.43 -16.43
N GLN A 33 -3.53 5.20 -15.35
CA GLN A 33 -3.39 4.70 -13.98
C GLN A 33 -4.47 3.66 -13.65
N LYS A 34 -5.72 3.88 -14.08
CA LYS A 34 -6.81 2.91 -13.94
C LYS A 34 -6.46 1.58 -14.61
N LEU A 35 -5.93 1.64 -15.84
CA LEU A 35 -5.51 0.44 -16.57
C LEU A 35 -4.33 -0.29 -15.90
N GLU A 36 -3.33 0.45 -15.39
CA GLU A 36 -2.21 -0.15 -14.64
C GLU A 36 -2.72 -0.93 -13.42
N ILE A 37 -3.60 -0.32 -12.63
CA ILE A 37 -4.24 -0.96 -11.47
C ILE A 37 -5.08 -2.16 -11.94
N ALA A 38 -5.87 -2.05 -13.00
CA ALA A 38 -6.71 -3.14 -13.50
C ALA A 38 -5.89 -4.38 -13.91
N HIS A 39 -4.75 -4.18 -14.58
CA HIS A 39 -3.82 -5.27 -14.88
C HIS A 39 -3.23 -5.89 -13.61
N GLN A 40 -2.88 -5.08 -12.62
CA GLN A 40 -2.38 -5.59 -11.34
C GLN A 40 -3.48 -6.32 -10.56
N LEU A 41 -4.74 -5.90 -10.62
CA LEU A 41 -5.88 -6.60 -10.01
C LEU A 41 -6.15 -7.95 -10.70
N ALA A 42 -6.09 -8.01 -12.03
CA ALA A 42 -6.14 -9.28 -12.76
C ALA A 42 -4.95 -10.19 -12.40
N ARG A 43 -3.76 -9.60 -12.20
CA ARG A 43 -2.59 -10.30 -11.68
C ARG A 43 -2.73 -10.69 -10.20
N LEU A 44 -3.47 -9.95 -9.38
CA LEU A 44 -3.81 -10.36 -8.03
C LEU A 44 -4.77 -11.55 -8.03
N GLY A 45 -5.60 -11.66 -9.07
CA GLY A 45 -6.55 -12.76 -9.24
C GLY A 45 -7.92 -12.47 -8.62
N VAL A 46 -8.34 -11.20 -8.59
CA VAL A 46 -9.72 -10.85 -8.23
C VAL A 46 -10.71 -11.47 -9.21
N ASP A 47 -11.92 -11.80 -8.75
CA ASP A 47 -12.95 -12.43 -9.59
C ASP A 47 -13.69 -11.38 -10.43
N VAL A 48 -13.90 -10.18 -9.88
CA VAL A 48 -14.59 -9.06 -10.53
C VAL A 48 -13.79 -7.77 -10.31
N ILE A 49 -13.71 -6.93 -11.35
CA ILE A 49 -13.22 -5.55 -11.27
C ILE A 49 -14.37 -4.62 -11.64
N GLU A 50 -14.84 -3.81 -10.70
CA GLU A 50 -15.70 -2.66 -11.01
C GLU A 50 -14.83 -1.51 -11.48
N ALA A 51 -14.78 -1.34 -12.79
CA ALA A 51 -13.77 -0.54 -13.46
C ALA A 51 -14.08 0.98 -13.43
N GLY A 52 -15.27 1.37 -13.01
CA GLY A 52 -15.69 2.77 -12.93
C GLY A 52 -17.19 2.97 -13.03
N PHE A 53 -17.59 4.23 -13.19
CA PHE A 53 -18.98 4.66 -13.36
C PHE A 53 -19.16 5.35 -14.72
N PRO A 54 -19.41 4.61 -15.82
CA PRO A 54 -19.24 5.10 -17.18
C PRO A 54 -20.01 6.37 -17.56
N ILE A 55 -21.18 6.60 -16.97
CA ILE A 55 -22.01 7.78 -17.23
C ILE A 55 -21.50 9.05 -16.53
N ALA A 56 -20.62 8.92 -15.53
CA ALA A 56 -20.16 10.04 -14.73
C ALA A 56 -19.34 11.03 -15.57
N SER A 57 -18.52 10.52 -16.49
CA SER A 57 -17.72 11.36 -17.39
C SER A 57 -17.31 10.60 -18.67
N PRO A 58 -16.98 11.29 -19.77
CA PRO A 58 -16.37 10.65 -20.94
C PRO A 58 -15.05 9.93 -20.62
N GLY A 59 -14.31 10.44 -19.61
CA GLY A 59 -13.07 9.82 -19.14
C GLY A 59 -13.31 8.47 -18.47
N ASP A 60 -14.38 8.34 -17.69
CA ASP A 60 -14.77 7.06 -17.08
C ASP A 60 -15.26 6.06 -18.13
N LEU A 61 -16.07 6.50 -19.09
CA LEU A 61 -16.51 5.64 -20.18
C LEU A 61 -15.31 5.07 -20.96
N GLU A 62 -14.36 5.92 -21.34
CA GLU A 62 -13.15 5.48 -22.06
C GLU A 62 -12.26 4.59 -21.17
N GLY A 63 -12.09 4.94 -19.89
CA GLY A 63 -11.32 4.14 -18.94
C GLY A 63 -11.86 2.71 -18.80
N VAL A 64 -13.17 2.58 -18.59
CA VAL A 64 -13.84 1.28 -18.49
C VAL A 64 -13.78 0.53 -19.83
N SER A 65 -14.03 1.21 -20.96
CA SER A 65 -13.95 0.62 -22.31
C SER A 65 -12.56 0.07 -22.63
N ARG A 66 -11.53 0.78 -22.19
CA ARG A 66 -10.14 0.36 -22.36
C ARG A 66 -9.81 -0.86 -21.49
N ILE A 67 -10.22 -0.84 -20.22
CA ILE A 67 -10.05 -1.97 -19.30
C ILE A 67 -10.78 -3.21 -19.83
N ALA A 68 -12.03 -3.09 -20.26
CA ALA A 68 -12.81 -4.17 -20.87
C ALA A 68 -12.06 -4.80 -22.05
N ARG A 69 -11.48 -3.97 -22.91
CA ARG A 69 -10.76 -4.41 -24.11
C ARG A 69 -9.41 -5.08 -23.83
N GLU A 70 -8.66 -4.61 -22.84
CA GLU A 70 -7.25 -5.01 -22.62
C GLU A 70 -7.05 -6.02 -21.49
N VAL A 71 -7.91 -6.00 -20.46
CA VAL A 71 -7.79 -6.88 -19.29
C VAL A 71 -8.51 -8.22 -19.55
N ARG A 72 -7.89 -9.32 -19.14
CA ARG A 72 -8.38 -10.70 -19.34
C ARG A 72 -8.35 -11.46 -18.03
N GLY A 73 -9.28 -12.40 -17.86
CA GLY A 73 -9.44 -13.18 -16.63
C GLY A 73 -10.66 -12.81 -15.78
N PRO A 74 -10.67 -11.65 -15.10
CA PRO A 74 -11.77 -11.24 -14.23
C PRO A 74 -13.00 -10.80 -15.03
N ILE A 75 -14.14 -10.76 -14.35
CA ILE A 75 -15.35 -10.10 -14.84
C ILE A 75 -15.13 -8.58 -14.77
N ILE A 76 -15.46 -7.86 -15.85
CA ILE A 76 -15.36 -6.40 -15.88
C ILE A 76 -16.77 -5.81 -15.70
N ALA A 77 -16.97 -5.11 -14.59
CA ALA A 77 -18.23 -4.50 -14.22
C ALA A 77 -18.22 -2.99 -14.44
N GLY A 78 -19.31 -2.46 -15.02
CA GLY A 78 -19.60 -1.03 -15.07
C GLY A 78 -20.80 -0.70 -14.19
N LEU A 79 -20.64 0.27 -13.28
CA LEU A 79 -21.73 0.73 -12.42
C LEU A 79 -22.71 1.62 -13.20
N ALA A 80 -24.01 1.48 -12.93
CA ALA A 80 -25.07 2.30 -13.49
C ALA A 80 -26.13 2.62 -12.43
N ARG A 81 -26.66 3.85 -12.41
CA ARG A 81 -27.94 4.09 -11.72
C ARG A 81 -29.05 3.37 -12.50
N ALA A 82 -30.19 3.14 -11.84
CA ALA A 82 -31.40 2.62 -12.47
C ALA A 82 -32.06 3.64 -13.44
N GLY A 83 -31.36 4.04 -14.50
CA GLY A 83 -31.82 4.95 -15.54
C GLY A 83 -31.31 4.48 -16.90
N ARG A 84 -32.12 4.63 -17.95
CA ARG A 84 -31.82 4.11 -19.29
C ARG A 84 -30.44 4.56 -19.81
N ALA A 85 -30.13 5.85 -19.72
CA ALA A 85 -28.87 6.40 -20.22
C ALA A 85 -27.65 5.83 -19.48
N ASP A 86 -27.75 5.65 -18.16
CA ASP A 86 -26.72 5.05 -17.33
C ASP A 86 -26.46 3.59 -17.72
N ILE A 87 -27.52 2.81 -17.91
CA ILE A 87 -27.41 1.40 -18.32
C ILE A 87 -26.82 1.27 -19.72
N GLU A 88 -27.28 2.09 -20.68
CA GLU A 88 -26.75 2.10 -22.04
C GLU A 88 -25.27 2.54 -22.07
N ALA A 89 -24.86 3.46 -21.17
CA ALA A 89 -23.45 3.83 -21.03
C ALA A 89 -22.61 2.69 -20.44
N ALA A 90 -23.10 2.01 -19.39
CA ALA A 90 -22.42 0.85 -18.83
C ALA A 90 -22.30 -0.28 -19.85
N ALA A 91 -23.35 -0.57 -20.61
CA ALA A 91 -23.36 -1.57 -21.69
C ALA A 91 -22.27 -1.27 -22.74
N ARG A 92 -22.20 -0.04 -23.24
CA ARG A 92 -21.13 0.37 -24.18
C ARG A 92 -19.74 0.22 -23.58
N ALA A 93 -19.60 0.54 -22.29
CA ALA A 93 -18.31 0.50 -21.62
C ALA A 93 -17.76 -0.92 -21.46
N VAL A 94 -18.62 -1.90 -21.25
CA VAL A 94 -18.20 -3.30 -21.01
C VAL A 94 -18.31 -4.19 -22.25
N GLU A 95 -18.80 -3.68 -23.38
CA GLU A 95 -19.09 -4.46 -24.60
C GLU A 95 -17.93 -5.35 -25.07
N LEU A 96 -16.69 -4.86 -24.96
CA LEU A 96 -15.49 -5.58 -25.41
C LEU A 96 -14.83 -6.47 -24.33
N ALA A 97 -15.44 -6.59 -23.15
CA ALA A 97 -14.95 -7.46 -22.09
C ALA A 97 -15.14 -8.94 -22.45
N GLU A 98 -14.17 -9.78 -22.07
CA GLU A 98 -14.31 -11.25 -22.16
C GLU A 98 -15.50 -11.74 -21.33
N LYS A 99 -15.75 -11.09 -20.19
CA LYS A 99 -16.83 -11.38 -19.25
C LYS A 99 -17.43 -10.05 -18.77
N PRO A 100 -18.42 -9.51 -19.49
CA PRO A 100 -19.04 -8.24 -19.14
C PRO A 100 -20.07 -8.41 -18.01
N ARG A 101 -20.11 -7.45 -17.10
CA ARG A 101 -21.17 -7.31 -16.09
C ARG A 101 -21.69 -5.88 -16.05
N ILE A 102 -23.00 -5.73 -15.89
CA ILE A 102 -23.61 -4.44 -15.55
C ILE A 102 -24.06 -4.52 -14.09
N HIS A 103 -23.56 -3.59 -13.27
CA HIS A 103 -24.00 -3.44 -11.89
C HIS A 103 -24.95 -2.24 -11.82
N THR A 104 -26.23 -2.48 -11.56
CA THR A 104 -27.23 -1.41 -11.40
C THR A 104 -27.74 -1.31 -9.98
N PHE A 105 -28.10 -0.10 -9.54
CA PHE A 105 -28.57 0.11 -8.17
C PHE A 105 -29.69 1.15 -8.07
N ILE A 106 -30.44 1.07 -6.97
CA ILE A 106 -31.41 2.08 -6.55
C ILE A 106 -31.48 2.15 -5.02
N ALA A 107 -31.77 3.32 -4.47
CA ALA A 107 -31.90 3.53 -3.02
C ALA A 107 -33.21 2.91 -2.48
N THR A 108 -33.12 2.17 -1.39
CA THR A 108 -34.27 1.41 -0.85
C THR A 108 -34.62 1.72 0.60
N SER A 109 -33.83 2.52 1.32
CA SER A 109 -34.19 2.87 2.70
C SER A 109 -35.35 3.86 2.71
N PRO A 110 -36.23 3.84 3.72
CA PRO A 110 -37.37 4.77 3.80
C PRO A 110 -36.95 6.24 3.68
N ILE A 111 -35.81 6.61 4.29
CA ILE A 111 -35.28 7.97 4.21
C ILE A 111 -34.80 8.31 2.79
N HIS A 112 -34.11 7.40 2.10
CA HIS A 112 -33.67 7.66 0.72
C HIS A 112 -34.84 7.68 -0.25
N MET A 113 -35.80 6.76 -0.15
CA MET A 113 -36.99 6.78 -1.01
C MET A 113 -37.77 8.09 -0.85
N ALA A 114 -38.00 8.53 0.39
CA ALA A 114 -38.77 9.75 0.67
C ALA A 114 -38.01 11.06 0.35
N LYS A 115 -36.70 11.13 0.64
CA LYS A 115 -35.93 12.39 0.58
C LYS A 115 -35.02 12.52 -0.64
N LYS A 116 -34.43 11.42 -1.11
CA LYS A 116 -33.48 11.39 -2.24
C LYS A 116 -34.21 11.13 -3.56
N LEU A 117 -35.04 10.09 -3.61
CA LEU A 117 -35.74 9.68 -4.83
C LEU A 117 -37.08 10.39 -5.01
N GLN A 118 -37.76 10.70 -3.90
CA GLN A 118 -39.15 11.18 -3.89
C GLN A 118 -40.09 10.20 -4.62
N LEU A 119 -39.90 8.91 -4.35
CA LEU A 119 -40.67 7.81 -4.95
C LEU A 119 -41.29 6.96 -3.85
N GLU A 120 -42.49 6.45 -4.13
CA GLU A 120 -43.15 5.44 -3.32
C GLU A 120 -42.52 4.05 -3.56
N PRO A 121 -42.61 3.12 -2.59
CA PRO A 121 -41.98 1.80 -2.66
C PRO A 121 -42.24 1.01 -3.94
N ASP A 122 -43.49 1.00 -4.44
CA ASP A 122 -43.84 0.25 -5.65
C ASP A 122 -43.20 0.84 -6.92
N ALA A 123 -43.10 2.17 -7.02
CA ALA A 123 -42.42 2.84 -8.13
C ALA A 123 -40.90 2.58 -8.10
N VAL A 124 -40.30 2.39 -6.92
CA VAL A 124 -38.89 1.99 -6.77
C VAL A 124 -38.68 0.57 -7.31
N ILE A 125 -39.59 -0.36 -7.03
CA ILE A 125 -39.54 -1.73 -7.56
C ILE A 125 -39.70 -1.72 -9.09
N GLU A 126 -40.67 -0.99 -9.64
CA GLU A 126 -40.87 -0.88 -11.09
C GLU A 126 -39.60 -0.39 -11.79
N ARG A 127 -38.98 0.66 -11.26
CA ARG A 127 -37.74 1.22 -11.81
C ARG A 127 -36.55 0.27 -11.71
N ALA A 128 -36.44 -0.48 -10.61
CA ALA A 128 -35.43 -1.53 -10.48
C ALA A 128 -35.60 -2.63 -11.54
N VAL A 129 -36.83 -3.11 -11.72
CA VAL A 129 -37.17 -4.14 -12.72
C VAL A 129 -36.86 -3.66 -14.14
N GLU A 130 -37.24 -2.43 -14.49
CA GLU A 130 -36.92 -1.86 -15.80
C GLU A 130 -35.42 -1.78 -16.06
N ALA A 131 -34.65 -1.31 -15.08
CA ALA A 131 -33.19 -1.19 -15.19
C ALA A 131 -32.53 -2.56 -15.35
N VAL A 132 -32.93 -3.56 -14.55
CA VAL A 132 -32.41 -4.93 -14.65
C VAL A 132 -32.77 -5.54 -16.01
N ARG A 133 -34.03 -5.44 -16.46
CA ARG A 133 -34.44 -5.96 -17.79
C ARG A 133 -33.66 -5.32 -18.93
N LEU A 134 -33.41 -4.01 -18.84
CA LEU A 134 -32.61 -3.31 -19.84
C LEU A 134 -31.15 -3.78 -19.81
N ALA A 135 -30.52 -3.91 -18.64
CA ALA A 135 -29.17 -4.44 -18.51
C ALA A 135 -29.06 -5.87 -19.08
N ARG A 136 -30.07 -6.71 -18.79
CA ARG A 136 -30.20 -8.08 -19.31
C ARG A 136 -30.33 -8.19 -20.81
N SER A 137 -30.76 -7.13 -21.48
CA SER A 137 -30.78 -7.11 -22.96
C SER A 137 -29.39 -6.92 -23.57
N PHE A 138 -28.40 -6.48 -22.78
CA PHE A 138 -27.02 -6.25 -23.22
C PHE A 138 -26.04 -7.32 -22.73
N VAL A 139 -26.20 -7.82 -21.50
CA VAL A 139 -25.25 -8.74 -20.87
C VAL A 139 -25.92 -9.88 -20.11
N ASP A 140 -25.19 -10.99 -20.01
CA ASP A 140 -25.61 -12.20 -19.30
C ASP A 140 -25.27 -12.23 -17.81
N ASP A 141 -24.54 -11.24 -17.29
CA ASP A 141 -24.27 -11.12 -15.87
C ASP A 141 -24.71 -9.74 -15.38
N VAL A 142 -25.74 -9.71 -14.53
CA VAL A 142 -26.32 -8.47 -14.01
C VAL A 142 -26.38 -8.54 -12.50
N GLU A 143 -25.74 -7.55 -11.89
CA GLU A 143 -25.75 -7.36 -10.45
C GLU A 143 -26.71 -6.22 -10.09
N PHE A 144 -27.57 -6.46 -9.10
CA PHE A 144 -28.50 -5.47 -8.57
C PHE A 144 -28.22 -5.16 -7.10
N SER A 145 -28.04 -3.88 -6.79
CA SER A 145 -27.89 -3.37 -5.42
C SER A 145 -29.12 -2.62 -4.94
N ALA A 146 -29.54 -2.93 -3.72
CA ALA A 146 -30.42 -2.08 -2.92
C ALA A 146 -29.55 -1.11 -2.09
N GLU A 147 -29.29 0.10 -2.60
CA GLU A 147 -28.47 1.08 -1.87
C GLU A 147 -29.15 1.43 -0.53
N ASP A 148 -28.36 1.38 0.54
CA ASP A 148 -28.77 1.56 1.93
C ASP A 148 -29.64 0.42 2.50
N ALA A 149 -29.38 -0.81 2.03
CA ALA A 149 -30.14 -2.01 2.40
C ALA A 149 -30.18 -2.29 3.91
N THR A 150 -29.10 -2.05 4.65
CA THR A 150 -29.06 -2.31 6.10
C THR A 150 -30.05 -1.46 6.89
N ARG A 151 -30.56 -0.36 6.31
CA ARG A 151 -31.61 0.50 6.89
C ARG A 151 -32.96 0.38 6.19
N SER A 152 -33.09 -0.56 5.25
CA SER A 152 -34.36 -0.87 4.60
C SER A 152 -35.22 -1.81 5.43
N ASP A 153 -36.53 -1.72 5.22
CA ASP A 153 -37.46 -2.72 5.72
C ASP A 153 -37.19 -4.10 5.08
N ARG A 154 -37.18 -5.16 5.89
CA ARG A 154 -36.81 -6.51 5.42
C ARG A 154 -37.82 -7.08 4.42
N ASP A 155 -39.11 -6.87 4.63
CA ASP A 155 -40.14 -7.35 3.71
C ASP A 155 -40.05 -6.62 2.36
N PHE A 156 -39.76 -5.31 2.39
CA PHE A 156 -39.49 -4.55 1.17
C PHE A 156 -38.24 -5.06 0.43
N LEU A 157 -37.14 -5.36 1.14
CA LEU A 157 -35.94 -5.93 0.52
C LEU A 157 -36.24 -7.26 -0.19
N VAL A 158 -36.99 -8.16 0.44
CA VAL A 158 -37.39 -9.43 -0.19
C VAL A 158 -38.21 -9.17 -1.45
N ARG A 159 -39.17 -8.25 -1.39
CA ARG A 159 -40.01 -7.89 -2.55
C ARG A 159 -39.18 -7.36 -3.72
N ILE A 160 -38.30 -6.38 -3.49
CA ILE A 160 -37.50 -5.79 -4.57
C ILE A 160 -36.46 -6.77 -5.12
N PHE A 161 -35.83 -7.58 -4.26
CA PHE A 161 -34.85 -8.57 -4.72
C PHE A 161 -35.50 -9.71 -5.51
N ARG A 162 -36.67 -10.21 -5.10
CA ARG A 162 -37.42 -11.19 -5.90
C ARG A 162 -37.79 -10.61 -7.27
N ALA A 163 -38.28 -9.38 -7.31
CA ALA A 163 -38.61 -8.72 -8.57
C ALA A 163 -37.37 -8.50 -9.45
N ALA A 164 -36.23 -8.14 -8.88
CA ALA A 164 -34.96 -8.01 -9.61
C ALA A 164 -34.45 -9.37 -10.14
N VAL A 165 -34.56 -10.44 -9.35
CA VAL A 165 -34.21 -11.80 -9.77
C VAL A 165 -35.11 -12.27 -10.92
N GLU A 166 -36.43 -12.08 -10.81
CA GLU A 166 -37.39 -12.38 -11.89
C GLU A 166 -37.14 -11.55 -13.15
N ALA A 167 -36.63 -10.33 -13.00
CA ALA A 167 -36.19 -9.48 -14.11
C ALA A 167 -34.88 -9.95 -14.75
N GLY A 168 -34.13 -10.84 -14.08
CA GLY A 168 -32.95 -11.53 -14.59
C GLY A 168 -31.64 -11.22 -13.86
N ALA A 169 -31.66 -10.52 -12.71
CA ALA A 169 -30.45 -10.32 -11.92
C ALA A 169 -29.84 -11.66 -11.48
N THR A 170 -28.55 -11.83 -11.69
CA THR A 170 -27.77 -13.05 -11.37
C THR A 170 -27.07 -12.93 -10.01
N THR A 171 -26.79 -11.69 -9.59
CA THR A 171 -26.16 -11.36 -8.31
C THR A 171 -26.99 -10.28 -7.61
N ILE A 172 -27.26 -10.46 -6.32
CA ILE A 172 -27.93 -9.49 -5.46
C ILE A 172 -26.93 -8.98 -4.44
N ASN A 173 -26.66 -7.68 -4.48
CA ASN A 173 -25.77 -7.02 -3.54
C ASN A 173 -26.56 -6.31 -2.44
N VAL A 174 -26.08 -6.48 -1.22
CA VAL A 174 -26.71 -5.97 0.00
C VAL A 174 -25.68 -5.08 0.72
N PRO A 175 -25.65 -3.78 0.39
CA PRO A 175 -24.66 -2.87 0.94
C PRO A 175 -25.01 -2.37 2.35
N ASP A 176 -24.00 -2.34 3.24
CA ASP A 176 -23.98 -1.49 4.43
C ASP A 176 -23.44 -0.11 4.06
N THR A 177 -24.25 0.67 3.34
CA THR A 177 -23.86 1.94 2.71
C THR A 177 -23.27 2.96 3.69
N VAL A 178 -23.71 2.93 4.95
CA VAL A 178 -23.27 3.88 5.98
C VAL A 178 -22.26 3.28 6.95
N GLY A 179 -21.90 2.00 6.82
CA GLY A 179 -20.86 1.38 7.64
C GLY A 179 -21.19 1.30 9.14
N TYR A 180 -22.48 1.21 9.49
CA TYR A 180 -22.94 1.30 10.89
C TYR A 180 -23.47 -0.01 11.47
N THR A 181 -23.62 -1.06 10.66
CA THR A 181 -24.17 -2.35 11.12
C THR A 181 -23.15 -3.15 11.93
N THR A 182 -23.63 -4.11 12.72
CA THR A 182 -22.80 -5.04 13.48
C THR A 182 -22.68 -6.41 12.80
N PRO A 183 -21.65 -7.22 13.13
CA PRO A 183 -21.46 -8.54 12.54
C PRO A 183 -22.67 -9.48 12.72
N GLU A 184 -23.33 -9.44 13.88
CA GLU A 184 -24.52 -10.25 14.13
C GLU A 184 -25.70 -9.82 13.26
N GLU A 185 -25.98 -8.52 13.16
CA GLU A 185 -27.09 -7.98 12.37
C GLU A 185 -26.93 -8.31 10.88
N ILE A 186 -25.73 -8.14 10.33
CA ILE A 186 -25.49 -8.40 8.91
C ILE A 186 -25.51 -9.90 8.61
N ARG A 187 -24.93 -10.75 9.48
CA ARG A 187 -25.03 -12.21 9.32
C ARG A 187 -26.48 -12.66 9.30
N ASP A 188 -27.29 -12.16 10.23
CA ASP A 188 -28.71 -12.50 10.34
C ASP A 188 -29.50 -12.01 9.12
N LEU A 189 -29.18 -10.82 8.58
CA LEU A 189 -29.78 -10.32 7.35
C LEU A 189 -29.45 -11.21 6.15
N PHE A 190 -28.19 -11.59 5.96
CA PHE A 190 -27.78 -12.46 4.86
C PHE A 190 -28.40 -13.86 4.97
N ALA A 191 -28.44 -14.43 6.18
CA ALA A 191 -29.07 -15.74 6.42
C ALA A 191 -30.58 -15.70 6.11
N TYR A 192 -31.25 -14.61 6.51
CA TYR A 192 -32.66 -14.39 6.17
C TYR A 192 -32.87 -14.27 4.65
N LEU A 193 -32.10 -13.42 3.96
CA LEU A 193 -32.22 -13.24 2.51
C LEU A 193 -31.88 -14.52 1.74
N ARG A 194 -30.93 -15.33 2.24
CA ARG A 194 -30.59 -16.62 1.65
C ARG A 194 -31.77 -17.59 1.67
N GLY A 195 -32.59 -17.58 2.72
CA GLY A 195 -33.80 -18.38 2.82
C GLY A 195 -34.95 -17.90 1.93
N GLU A 196 -34.99 -16.60 1.61
CA GLU A 196 -36.07 -15.99 0.84
C GLU A 196 -35.82 -15.97 -0.69
N LEU A 197 -34.56 -16.08 -1.12
CA LEU A 197 -34.13 -15.98 -2.51
C LEU A 197 -33.65 -17.33 -3.08
N PRO A 198 -33.79 -17.60 -4.39
CA PRO A 198 -33.40 -18.87 -5.00
C PRO A 198 -31.89 -19.19 -4.83
N ASP A 199 -31.55 -20.44 -4.52
CA ASP A 199 -30.18 -20.89 -4.20
C ASP A 199 -29.11 -20.55 -5.25
N HIS A 200 -29.49 -20.48 -6.52
CA HIS A 200 -28.57 -20.18 -7.62
C HIS A 200 -28.14 -18.70 -7.69
N ILE A 201 -28.86 -17.81 -7.00
CA ILE A 201 -28.54 -16.38 -6.94
C ILE A 201 -27.38 -16.16 -5.98
N ILE A 202 -26.40 -15.38 -6.42
CA ILE A 202 -25.25 -15.02 -5.59
C ILE A 202 -25.63 -13.83 -4.72
N LEU A 203 -25.44 -13.97 -3.42
CA LEU A 203 -25.51 -12.85 -2.49
C LEU A 203 -24.12 -12.21 -2.38
N SER A 204 -24.06 -10.90 -2.63
CA SER A 204 -22.87 -10.05 -2.55
C SER A 204 -22.98 -9.13 -1.34
N ALA A 205 -21.88 -8.99 -0.60
CA ALA A 205 -21.78 -8.08 0.54
C ALA A 205 -20.87 -6.90 0.19
N HIS A 206 -21.30 -5.69 0.52
CA HIS A 206 -20.55 -4.46 0.30
C HIS A 206 -20.61 -3.62 1.57
N CYS A 207 -19.53 -3.60 2.36
CA CYS A 207 -19.53 -2.95 3.67
C CYS A 207 -18.59 -1.74 3.71
N HIS A 208 -19.12 -0.59 4.13
CA HIS A 208 -18.32 0.58 4.47
C HIS A 208 -17.81 0.53 5.91
N ASP A 209 -16.81 1.36 6.21
CA ASP A 209 -16.01 1.25 7.44
C ASP A 209 -16.22 2.40 8.45
N ASP A 210 -17.36 3.08 8.42
CA ASP A 210 -17.64 4.24 9.28
C ASP A 210 -17.49 3.94 10.79
N LEU A 211 -17.70 2.69 11.23
CA LEU A 211 -17.45 2.21 12.60
C LEU A 211 -16.23 1.28 12.76
N GLY A 212 -15.40 1.13 11.73
CA GLY A 212 -14.23 0.23 11.77
C GLY A 212 -14.58 -1.27 11.76
N MET A 213 -15.77 -1.64 11.27
CA MET A 213 -16.28 -3.01 11.28
C MET A 213 -16.44 -3.62 9.87
N ALA A 214 -16.05 -2.94 8.79
CA ALA A 214 -16.34 -3.37 7.42
C ALA A 214 -15.84 -4.79 7.10
N VAL A 215 -14.61 -5.10 7.51
CA VAL A 215 -14.02 -6.44 7.31
C VAL A 215 -14.75 -7.50 8.13
N ALA A 216 -15.05 -7.21 9.40
CA ALA A 216 -15.79 -8.14 10.26
C ALA A 216 -17.21 -8.40 9.73
N ASN A 217 -17.89 -7.35 9.28
CA ASN A 217 -19.22 -7.42 8.69
C ASN A 217 -19.22 -8.22 7.37
N SER A 218 -18.20 -8.03 6.53
CA SER A 218 -18.06 -8.78 5.28
C SER A 218 -17.84 -10.28 5.51
N ILE A 219 -17.04 -10.63 6.52
CA ILE A 219 -16.83 -12.03 6.93
C ILE A 219 -18.14 -12.62 7.50
N ALA A 220 -18.83 -11.88 8.37
CA ALA A 220 -20.09 -12.31 8.96
C ALA A 220 -21.20 -12.48 7.90
N ALA A 221 -21.23 -11.64 6.86
CA ALA A 221 -22.11 -11.82 5.72
C ALA A 221 -21.82 -13.12 4.95
N ALA A 222 -20.55 -13.51 4.80
CA ALA A 222 -20.16 -14.79 4.19
C ALA A 222 -20.63 -16.00 5.01
N GLU A 223 -20.52 -15.92 6.34
CA GLU A 223 -21.11 -16.91 7.26
C GLU A 223 -22.63 -16.99 7.13
N GLY A 224 -23.29 -15.84 6.91
CA GLY A 224 -24.73 -15.74 6.64
C GLY A 224 -25.15 -16.23 5.24
N GLY A 225 -24.21 -16.57 4.36
CA GLY A 225 -24.51 -17.14 3.04
C GLY A 225 -24.09 -16.28 1.84
N ALA A 226 -23.42 -15.14 2.06
CA ALA A 226 -22.79 -14.40 0.97
C ALA A 226 -21.74 -15.26 0.27
N ARG A 227 -21.65 -15.14 -1.06
CA ARG A 227 -20.64 -15.83 -1.90
C ARG A 227 -19.87 -14.88 -2.81
N GLN A 228 -20.09 -13.59 -2.65
CA GLN A 228 -19.28 -12.51 -3.19
C GLN A 228 -19.08 -11.45 -2.09
N ILE A 229 -17.90 -10.85 -2.04
CA ILE A 229 -17.60 -9.71 -1.16
C ILE A 229 -16.99 -8.62 -2.03
N GLU A 230 -17.59 -7.43 -1.98
CA GLU A 230 -17.08 -6.20 -2.56
C GLU A 230 -16.13 -5.52 -1.58
N CYS A 231 -14.95 -5.17 -2.05
CA CYS A 231 -13.88 -4.61 -1.23
C CYS A 231 -12.96 -3.72 -2.07
N THR A 232 -12.03 -3.04 -1.41
CA THR A 232 -11.00 -2.25 -2.09
C THR A 232 -9.62 -2.56 -1.54
N VAL A 233 -8.60 -2.39 -2.37
CA VAL A 233 -7.21 -2.44 -1.95
C VAL A 233 -6.95 -1.32 -0.96
N ASN A 234 -6.31 -1.64 0.16
CA ASN A 234 -6.04 -0.71 1.26
C ASN A 234 -7.28 -0.20 2.01
N GLY A 235 -8.49 -0.65 1.66
CA GLY A 235 -9.74 -0.19 2.27
C GLY A 235 -10.11 1.25 1.88
N ILE A 236 -9.62 1.77 0.75
CA ILE A 236 -9.99 3.11 0.28
C ILE A 236 -11.46 3.16 -0.18
N GLY A 237 -12.09 4.33 -0.10
CA GLY A 237 -13.49 4.52 -0.50
C GLY A 237 -14.08 5.80 0.08
N GLU A 238 -15.39 5.99 -0.08
CA GLU A 238 -16.09 7.10 0.56
C GLU A 238 -15.88 7.13 2.09
N ARG A 239 -15.72 8.34 2.65
CA ARG A 239 -15.63 8.60 4.10
C ARG A 239 -14.48 7.82 4.77
N ALA A 240 -14.81 6.82 5.57
CA ALA A 240 -13.86 5.94 6.25
C ALA A 240 -13.35 4.80 5.35
N GLY A 241 -13.98 4.60 4.19
CA GLY A 241 -13.57 3.63 3.19
C GLY A 241 -14.47 2.40 3.11
N ASN A 242 -13.93 1.37 2.48
CA ASN A 242 -14.56 0.07 2.24
C ASN A 242 -13.85 -1.02 3.03
N ALA A 243 -14.48 -2.20 3.11
CA ALA A 243 -13.80 -3.39 3.59
C ALA A 243 -12.49 -3.63 2.82
N SER A 244 -11.40 -3.86 3.56
CA SER A 244 -10.07 -4.00 2.98
C SER A 244 -9.89 -5.39 2.36
N LEU A 245 -9.57 -5.43 1.06
CA LEU A 245 -9.40 -6.67 0.28
C LEU A 245 -8.37 -7.60 0.93
N GLU A 246 -7.20 -7.07 1.25
CA GLU A 246 -6.09 -7.85 1.80
C GLU A 246 -6.41 -8.43 3.19
N GLU A 247 -7.22 -7.74 3.99
CA GLU A 247 -7.58 -8.16 5.34
C GLU A 247 -8.61 -9.28 5.28
N ILE A 248 -9.64 -9.17 4.43
CA ILE A 248 -10.61 -10.24 4.17
C ILE A 248 -9.90 -11.50 3.67
N VAL A 249 -9.05 -11.34 2.65
CA VAL A 249 -8.35 -12.46 2.02
C VAL A 249 -7.43 -13.16 3.02
N MET A 250 -6.65 -12.40 3.79
CA MET A 250 -5.74 -12.99 4.77
C MET A 250 -6.47 -13.55 5.98
N ALA A 251 -7.64 -13.03 6.37
CA ALA A 251 -8.47 -13.65 7.39
C ALA A 251 -8.92 -15.06 6.96
N PHE A 252 -9.46 -15.21 5.76
CA PHE A 252 -9.83 -16.54 5.23
C PHE A 252 -8.60 -17.44 5.04
N HIS A 253 -7.47 -16.90 4.56
CA HIS A 253 -6.27 -17.70 4.31
C HIS A 253 -5.58 -18.18 5.60
N THR A 254 -5.49 -17.32 6.62
CA THR A 254 -4.80 -17.65 7.89
C THR A 254 -5.67 -18.46 8.83
N ARG A 255 -6.99 -18.30 8.76
CA ARG A 255 -7.97 -18.99 9.59
C ARG A 255 -8.85 -19.94 8.78
N ARG A 256 -8.27 -20.63 7.79
CA ARG A 256 -8.95 -21.65 6.97
C ARG A 256 -9.56 -22.76 7.83
N ASP A 257 -8.89 -23.10 8.93
CA ASP A 257 -9.34 -24.08 9.93
C ASP A 257 -10.68 -23.69 10.58
N HIS A 258 -10.94 -22.38 10.69
CA HIS A 258 -12.13 -21.84 11.33
C HIS A 258 -13.24 -21.52 10.32
N TYR A 259 -12.91 -20.73 9.30
CA TYR A 259 -13.91 -20.23 8.35
C TYR A 259 -14.25 -21.25 7.26
N GLY A 260 -13.28 -22.08 6.85
CA GLY A 260 -13.47 -23.04 5.75
C GLY A 260 -13.74 -22.40 4.38
N PHE A 261 -13.50 -21.08 4.22
CA PHE A 261 -13.68 -20.35 2.97
C PHE A 261 -12.37 -20.22 2.19
N GLU A 262 -12.48 -20.19 0.86
CA GLU A 262 -11.34 -20.00 -0.05
C GLU A 262 -11.61 -18.88 -1.07
N THR A 263 -10.55 -18.18 -1.47
CA THR A 263 -10.59 -17.13 -2.50
C THR A 263 -9.63 -17.46 -3.64
N GLY A 264 -9.83 -16.84 -4.81
CA GLY A 264 -8.94 -16.97 -5.96
C GLY A 264 -7.65 -16.14 -5.88
N ILE A 265 -7.43 -15.41 -4.78
CA ILE A 265 -6.40 -14.38 -4.68
C ILE A 265 -5.01 -14.98 -4.53
N ARG A 266 -4.08 -14.50 -5.37
CA ARG A 266 -2.65 -14.77 -5.25
C ARG A 266 -2.06 -13.89 -4.15
N THR A 267 -2.00 -14.40 -2.93
CA THR A 267 -1.59 -13.63 -1.74
C THR A 267 -0.23 -12.94 -1.91
N ARG A 268 0.71 -13.55 -2.64
CA ARG A 268 2.04 -12.97 -2.93
C ARG A 268 2.02 -11.69 -3.79
N GLU A 269 0.88 -11.33 -4.36
CA GLU A 269 0.73 -10.08 -5.12
C GLU A 269 0.15 -8.94 -4.26
N ILE A 270 -0.33 -9.23 -3.04
CA ILE A 270 -1.03 -8.28 -2.16
C ILE A 270 -0.17 -7.03 -1.89
N TYR A 271 1.06 -7.21 -1.41
CA TYR A 271 1.90 -6.08 -1.00
C TYR A 271 2.25 -5.17 -2.18
N ARG A 272 2.55 -5.77 -3.34
CA ARG A 272 2.79 -5.04 -4.58
C ARG A 272 1.57 -4.24 -5.02
N THR A 273 0.38 -4.85 -4.99
CA THR A 273 -0.88 -4.17 -5.33
C THR A 273 -1.15 -3.01 -4.37
N SER A 274 -1.01 -3.24 -3.06
CA SER A 274 -1.15 -2.21 -2.02
C SER A 274 -0.26 -1.00 -2.27
N ARG A 275 1.03 -1.21 -2.56
CA ARG A 275 2.00 -0.14 -2.83
C ARG A 275 1.72 0.59 -4.15
N MET A 276 1.28 -0.14 -5.19
CA MET A 276 0.87 0.47 -6.45
C MET A 276 -0.34 1.39 -6.26
N VAL A 277 -1.40 0.91 -5.60
CA VAL A 277 -2.60 1.70 -5.34
C VAL A 277 -2.26 2.92 -4.50
N SER A 278 -1.50 2.76 -3.42
CA SER A 278 -1.06 3.89 -2.57
C SER A 278 -0.28 4.95 -3.34
N ARG A 279 0.64 4.54 -4.23
CA ARG A 279 1.41 5.47 -5.07
C ARG A 279 0.53 6.22 -6.08
N LEU A 280 -0.40 5.51 -6.73
CA LEU A 280 -1.21 6.08 -7.81
C LEU A 280 -2.41 6.90 -7.30
N SER A 281 -2.99 6.53 -6.16
CA SER A 281 -4.05 7.29 -5.51
C SER A 281 -3.53 8.45 -4.67
N GLY A 282 -2.26 8.42 -4.27
CA GLY A 282 -1.69 9.40 -3.34
C GLY A 282 -2.11 9.19 -1.88
N MET A 283 -2.84 8.11 -1.57
CA MET A 283 -3.25 7.77 -0.21
C MET A 283 -2.18 6.88 0.45
N PRO A 284 -1.41 7.38 1.42
CA PRO A 284 -0.39 6.58 2.08
C PRO A 284 -1.01 5.46 2.92
N VAL A 285 -0.36 4.30 2.92
CA VAL A 285 -0.72 3.19 3.81
C VAL A 285 -0.27 3.52 5.23
N GLN A 286 -1.18 3.38 6.20
CA GLN A 286 -0.82 3.57 7.61
C GLN A 286 0.26 2.55 8.01
N PRO A 287 1.32 2.94 8.74
CA PRO A 287 2.39 2.03 9.11
C PRO A 287 1.90 0.78 9.87
N ASN A 288 0.88 0.93 10.71
CA ASN A 288 0.27 -0.15 11.50
C ASN A 288 -0.97 -0.79 10.85
N LYS A 289 -1.25 -0.53 9.56
CA LYS A 289 -2.36 -1.20 8.87
C LYS A 289 -2.15 -2.71 8.86
N ALA A 290 -3.21 -3.46 9.10
CA ALA A 290 -3.15 -4.92 9.06
C ALA A 290 -2.69 -5.42 7.69
N VAL A 291 -1.94 -6.53 7.67
CA VAL A 291 -1.43 -7.21 6.47
C VAL A 291 -0.35 -6.44 5.68
N VAL A 292 -0.59 -5.16 5.34
CA VAL A 292 0.24 -4.40 4.38
C VAL A 292 0.94 -3.18 5.00
N GLY A 293 0.72 -2.89 6.28
CA GLY A 293 1.44 -1.83 6.98
C GLY A 293 2.93 -2.14 7.13
N ASP A 294 3.77 -1.11 7.10
CA ASP A 294 5.23 -1.27 7.25
C ASP A 294 5.61 -1.94 8.59
N ASN A 295 4.80 -1.73 9.63
CA ASN A 295 4.97 -2.31 10.96
C ASN A 295 4.23 -3.65 11.16
N ALA A 296 3.45 -4.13 10.19
CA ALA A 296 2.63 -5.35 10.34
C ALA A 296 3.45 -6.62 10.62
N PHE A 297 4.73 -6.62 10.26
CA PHE A 297 5.69 -7.71 10.49
C PHE A 297 6.92 -7.26 11.28
N ALA A 298 6.87 -6.09 11.93
CA ALA A 298 7.99 -5.54 12.68
C ALA A 298 7.81 -5.79 14.18
N HIS A 299 8.89 -6.19 14.86
CA HIS A 299 8.91 -6.40 16.31
C HIS A 299 9.96 -5.50 16.95
N GLU A 300 9.53 -4.47 17.71
CA GLU A 300 10.47 -3.58 18.39
C GLU A 300 10.85 -4.07 19.80
N SER A 301 9.92 -4.74 20.49
CA SER A 301 10.12 -5.24 21.86
C SER A 301 11.20 -6.32 21.90
N GLY A 302 12.21 -6.14 22.75
CA GLY A 302 13.30 -7.11 22.91
C GLY A 302 12.84 -8.53 23.29
N ILE A 303 11.71 -8.65 24.00
CA ILE A 303 11.11 -9.97 24.34
C ILE A 303 10.49 -10.60 23.09
N HIS A 304 9.80 -9.82 22.26
CA HIS A 304 9.21 -10.32 21.02
C HIS A 304 10.30 -10.70 20.01
N GLN A 305 11.35 -9.89 19.90
CA GLN A 305 12.50 -10.18 19.05
C GLN A 305 13.19 -11.49 19.47
N ASP A 306 13.44 -11.70 20.77
CA ASP A 306 14.00 -12.97 21.26
C ASP A 306 13.10 -14.17 20.94
N GLY A 307 11.78 -14.02 21.10
CA GLY A 307 10.80 -15.05 20.71
C GLY A 307 10.87 -15.38 19.22
N VAL A 308 10.77 -14.38 18.34
CA VAL A 308 10.81 -14.56 16.89
C VAL A 308 12.13 -15.15 16.40
N ILE A 309 13.25 -14.81 17.06
CA ILE A 309 14.57 -15.39 16.75
C ILE A 309 14.61 -16.89 17.10
N LYS A 310 13.94 -17.32 18.17
CA LYS A 310 13.85 -18.72 18.58
C LYS A 310 12.87 -19.52 17.71
N ALA A 311 11.69 -18.97 17.47
CA ALA A 311 10.65 -19.53 16.62
C ALA A 311 9.71 -18.40 16.16
N ARG A 312 9.58 -18.18 14.85
CA ARG A 312 8.78 -17.06 14.31
C ARG A 312 7.31 -17.16 14.70
N GLU A 313 6.80 -18.39 14.82
CA GLU A 313 5.42 -18.73 15.14
C GLU A 313 4.98 -18.24 16.53
N THR A 314 5.90 -17.84 17.40
CA THR A 314 5.53 -17.32 18.73
C THR A 314 4.75 -16.01 18.66
N TYR A 315 4.97 -15.21 17.62
CA TYR A 315 4.33 -13.89 17.45
C TYR A 315 3.81 -13.63 16.03
N GLU A 316 4.32 -14.33 15.02
CA GLU A 316 3.90 -14.14 13.62
C GLU A 316 2.86 -15.20 13.23
N ILE A 317 1.60 -14.77 13.08
CA ILE A 317 0.51 -15.62 12.58
C ILE A 317 0.62 -15.90 11.07
N MET A 318 1.45 -15.12 10.36
CA MET A 318 1.75 -15.25 8.94
C MET A 318 3.09 -14.56 8.64
N ASN A 319 3.86 -15.09 7.68
CA ASN A 319 5.13 -14.50 7.24
C ASN A 319 4.90 -13.41 6.17
N ALA A 320 5.71 -12.36 6.18
CA ALA A 320 5.74 -11.27 5.19
C ALA A 320 5.83 -11.78 3.73
N GLU A 321 6.58 -12.85 3.50
CA GLU A 321 6.71 -13.47 2.16
C GLU A 321 5.38 -14.00 1.62
N LEU A 322 4.44 -14.38 2.50
CA LEU A 322 3.13 -14.88 2.11
C LEU A 322 2.29 -13.81 1.41
N VAL A 323 2.51 -12.54 1.76
CA VAL A 323 1.86 -11.38 1.15
C VAL A 323 2.70 -10.70 0.07
N GLY A 324 3.86 -11.28 -0.27
CA GLY A 324 4.78 -10.76 -1.30
C GLY A 324 5.70 -9.65 -0.82
N ARG A 325 5.88 -9.50 0.49
CA ARG A 325 6.85 -8.58 1.06
C ARG A 325 8.13 -9.35 1.39
N GLU A 326 9.28 -8.79 1.03
CA GLU A 326 10.57 -9.33 1.48
C GLU A 326 10.62 -9.33 3.02
N ALA A 327 11.22 -10.36 3.60
CA ALA A 327 11.39 -10.44 5.05
C ALA A 327 12.02 -9.13 5.54
N ALA A 328 11.37 -8.48 6.51
CA ALA A 328 11.80 -7.18 6.99
C ALA A 328 13.28 -7.25 7.42
N VAL A 329 14.11 -6.39 6.82
CA VAL A 329 15.40 -6.04 7.41
C VAL A 329 15.09 -5.52 8.81
N LEU A 330 15.63 -6.18 9.85
CA LEU A 330 15.38 -5.87 11.27
C LEU A 330 15.37 -4.34 11.49
N VAL A 331 14.19 -3.74 11.58
CA VAL A 331 14.04 -2.32 11.93
C VAL A 331 14.26 -2.25 13.43
N MET A 332 15.29 -1.52 13.82
CA MET A 332 15.71 -1.42 15.21
C MET A 332 15.24 -0.09 15.80
N GLY A 333 14.81 -0.11 17.05
CA GLY A 333 14.35 1.09 17.77
C GLY A 333 14.86 1.14 19.19
N LYS A 334 14.48 2.18 19.93
CA LYS A 334 14.93 2.38 21.32
C LYS A 334 14.54 1.22 22.24
N HIS A 335 13.53 0.42 21.87
CA HIS A 335 13.12 -0.76 22.64
C HIS A 335 13.85 -2.06 22.24
N SER A 336 14.65 -2.06 21.18
CA SER A 336 15.33 -3.27 20.70
C SER A 336 16.41 -3.77 21.68
N GLY A 337 16.46 -5.10 21.85
CA GLY A 337 17.36 -5.76 22.80
C GLY A 337 18.78 -5.98 22.28
N ARG A 338 19.72 -6.32 23.19
CA ARG A 338 21.12 -6.60 22.84
C ARG A 338 21.27 -7.82 21.92
N ALA A 339 20.42 -8.83 22.07
CA ALA A 339 20.41 -10.02 21.21
C ALA A 339 19.97 -9.68 19.77
N ALA A 340 18.91 -8.90 19.61
CA ALA A 340 18.45 -8.43 18.30
C ALA A 340 19.48 -7.52 17.63
N PHE A 341 20.14 -6.65 18.39
CA PHE A 341 21.25 -5.83 17.90
C PHE A 341 22.40 -6.69 17.37
N ARG A 342 22.83 -7.70 18.13
CA ARG A 342 23.87 -8.65 17.70
C ARG A 342 23.47 -9.37 16.41
N LYS A 343 22.23 -9.85 16.34
CA LYS A 343 21.73 -10.53 15.14
C LYS A 343 21.72 -9.60 13.94
N ALA A 344 21.22 -8.37 14.08
CA ALA A 344 21.22 -7.39 13.00
C ALA A 344 22.65 -7.09 12.50
N LEU A 345 23.63 -6.95 13.41
CA LEU A 345 25.04 -6.79 13.02
C LEU A 345 25.58 -8.04 12.30
N THR A 346 25.22 -9.23 12.76
CA THR A 346 25.64 -10.51 12.14
C THR A 346 25.02 -10.67 10.75
N ASP A 347 23.73 -10.36 10.58
CA ASP A 347 23.01 -10.39 9.31
C ASP A 347 23.61 -9.38 8.30
N LEU A 348 24.17 -8.27 8.79
CA LEU A 348 24.91 -7.29 8.00
C LEU A 348 26.38 -7.71 7.72
N GLY A 349 26.81 -8.87 8.20
CA GLY A 349 28.15 -9.42 7.97
C GLY A 349 29.21 -9.01 9.00
N TYR A 350 28.85 -8.33 10.09
CA TYR A 350 29.79 -7.93 11.15
C TYR A 350 29.84 -8.97 12.27
N ALA A 351 31.02 -9.56 12.47
CA ALA A 351 31.34 -10.30 13.69
C ALA A 351 31.95 -9.35 14.73
N VAL A 352 31.26 -9.15 15.85
CA VAL A 352 31.70 -8.29 16.96
C VAL A 352 31.78 -9.08 18.26
N ASP A 353 32.89 -8.90 18.99
CA ASP A 353 33.05 -9.48 20.32
C ASP A 353 32.14 -8.81 21.37
N GLU A 354 32.05 -9.40 22.57
CA GLU A 354 31.14 -8.94 23.62
C GLU A 354 31.43 -7.53 24.15
N GLU A 355 32.71 -7.13 24.18
CA GLU A 355 33.13 -5.81 24.65
C GLU A 355 32.78 -4.74 23.61
N ARG A 356 33.10 -4.98 22.34
CA ARG A 356 32.75 -4.09 21.24
C ARG A 356 31.24 -3.98 21.06
N LEU A 357 30.52 -5.08 21.18
CA LEU A 357 29.05 -5.09 21.14
C LEU A 357 28.45 -4.25 22.27
N LYS A 358 29.01 -4.30 23.48
CA LYS A 358 28.54 -3.48 24.61
C LYS A 358 28.69 -1.98 24.32
N GLN A 359 29.83 -1.57 23.78
CA GLN A 359 30.08 -0.17 23.39
C GLN A 359 29.15 0.29 22.27
N LEU A 360 29.03 -0.51 21.21
CA LEU A 360 28.16 -0.22 20.08
C LEU A 360 26.69 -0.18 20.50
N PHE A 361 26.25 -1.08 21.40
CA PHE A 361 24.88 -1.11 21.87
C PHE A 361 24.50 0.15 22.67
N ALA A 362 25.42 0.70 23.47
CA ALA A 362 25.19 1.97 24.16
C ALA A 362 25.00 3.14 23.19
N ARG A 363 25.85 3.20 22.15
CA ARG A 363 25.75 4.22 21.09
C ARG A 363 24.51 4.03 20.22
N PHE A 364 24.13 2.78 19.95
CA PHE A 364 22.88 2.43 19.30
C PHE A 364 21.67 2.97 20.07
N LYS A 365 21.65 2.84 21.41
CA LYS A 365 20.55 3.36 22.24
C LYS A 365 20.42 4.88 22.16
N ASP A 366 21.53 5.61 22.27
CA ASP A 366 21.53 7.07 22.11
C ASP A 366 21.08 7.49 20.70
N MET A 367 21.52 6.76 19.66
CA MET A 367 21.07 7.00 18.29
C MET A 367 19.58 6.72 18.11
N ALA A 368 19.07 5.62 18.68
CA ALA A 368 17.66 5.25 18.61
C ALA A 368 16.75 6.18 19.41
N ASP A 369 17.22 6.75 20.53
CA ASP A 369 16.48 7.75 21.30
C ASP A 369 16.31 9.06 20.51
N ARG A 370 17.29 9.43 19.69
CA ARG A 370 17.24 10.66 18.86
C ARG A 370 16.49 10.46 17.55
N LYS A 371 16.72 9.35 16.86
CA LYS A 371 16.23 9.09 15.49
C LYS A 371 14.92 8.29 15.45
N GLY A 372 14.57 7.63 16.56
CA GLY A 372 13.48 6.67 16.62
C GLY A 372 13.86 5.36 15.92
N GLN A 373 13.61 5.27 14.62
CA GLN A 373 13.91 4.08 13.81
C GLN A 373 15.34 4.11 13.26
N ILE A 374 16.05 3.00 13.47
CA ILE A 374 17.42 2.75 13.02
C ILE A 374 17.39 1.71 11.91
N TYR A 375 18.01 2.05 10.79
CA TYR A 375 18.05 1.23 9.59
C TYR A 375 19.41 0.55 9.41
N ALA A 376 19.52 -0.36 8.43
CA ALA A 376 20.77 -1.07 8.13
C ALA A 376 21.96 -0.12 7.92
N ASP A 377 21.80 0.96 7.16
CA ASP A 377 22.87 1.92 6.90
C ASP A 377 23.31 2.66 8.18
N ASP A 378 22.38 2.93 9.11
CA ASP A 378 22.71 3.51 10.40
C ASP A 378 23.50 2.54 11.28
N LEU A 379 23.16 1.25 11.24
CA LEU A 379 23.91 0.20 11.94
C LEU A 379 25.32 0.03 11.37
N ARG A 380 25.46 0.06 10.03
CA ARG A 380 26.77 0.06 9.36
C ARG A 380 27.59 1.26 9.78
N ALA A 381 27.02 2.46 9.69
CA ALA A 381 27.66 3.70 10.13
C ALA A 381 28.04 3.65 11.61
N LEU A 382 27.22 3.05 12.48
CA LEU A 382 27.52 2.90 13.90
C LEU A 382 28.73 2.00 14.13
N VAL A 383 28.81 0.85 13.47
CA VAL A 383 29.93 -0.10 13.57
C VAL A 383 31.21 0.51 13.02
N GLU A 384 31.11 1.14 11.85
CA GLU A 384 32.21 1.69 11.06
C GLU A 384 32.62 3.10 11.51
N SER A 385 31.80 3.77 12.32
CA SER A 385 32.14 5.06 12.91
C SER A 385 33.34 4.90 13.84
N ARG A 386 34.51 5.19 13.27
CA ARG A 386 35.66 5.65 14.03
C ARG A 386 35.38 7.09 14.42
N SER A 387 35.38 7.36 15.73
CA SER A 387 35.38 8.72 16.27
C SER A 387 36.63 9.51 15.86
N ASP A 388 37.62 8.81 15.31
CA ASP A 388 38.99 9.26 15.07
C ASP A 388 39.30 9.43 13.58
N VAL A 389 38.30 9.64 12.70
CA VAL A 389 38.57 9.98 11.29
C VAL A 389 39.11 11.41 11.27
N PRO A 390 40.38 11.63 10.88
CA PRO A 390 40.96 12.97 10.84
C PRO A 390 40.16 13.86 9.89
N GLN A 391 39.85 15.09 10.31
CA GLN A 391 39.19 16.08 9.47
C GLN A 391 40.20 16.74 8.52
N THR A 392 40.66 15.98 7.53
CA THR A 392 41.58 16.50 6.50
C THR A 392 40.93 17.60 5.67
N PHE A 393 39.63 17.46 5.40
CA PHE A 393 38.81 18.46 4.73
C PHE A 393 37.66 18.91 5.62
N THR A 394 37.46 20.22 5.70
CA THR A 394 36.36 20.83 6.46
C THR A 394 35.65 21.87 5.60
N LEU A 395 34.30 21.85 5.63
CA LEU A 395 33.49 22.82 4.89
C LEU A 395 33.57 24.20 5.55
N GLU A 396 34.08 25.20 4.83
CA GLU A 396 34.17 26.59 5.31
C GLU A 396 33.14 27.51 4.64
N GLY A 397 32.84 27.24 3.36
CA GLY A 397 31.93 28.08 2.58
C GLY A 397 31.16 27.26 1.57
N PHE A 398 29.91 27.64 1.37
CA PHE A 398 29.00 26.93 0.50
C PHE A 398 27.96 27.89 -0.06
N GLN A 399 27.72 27.81 -1.36
CA GLN A 399 26.66 28.54 -2.03
C GLN A 399 26.09 27.70 -3.17
N ILE A 400 24.76 27.70 -3.30
CA ILE A 400 24.06 27.00 -4.38
C ILE A 400 23.12 27.96 -5.09
N THR A 401 23.10 27.84 -6.42
CA THR A 401 22.09 28.45 -7.27
C THR A 401 21.37 27.33 -8.02
N SER A 402 20.05 27.24 -7.84
CA SER A 402 19.19 26.27 -8.52
C SER A 402 17.80 26.84 -8.78
N GLY A 403 17.12 26.32 -9.81
CA GLY A 403 15.79 26.78 -10.21
C GLY A 403 15.24 25.97 -11.39
N MET A 404 13.99 26.24 -11.77
CA MET A 404 13.39 25.60 -12.95
C MET A 404 14.13 26.04 -14.23
N ASN A 405 14.41 25.09 -15.13
CA ASN A 405 15.08 25.30 -16.42
C ASN A 405 16.47 25.93 -16.35
N MET A 406 17.18 25.79 -15.23
CA MET A 406 18.60 26.11 -15.14
C MET A 406 19.38 24.90 -14.66
N THR A 407 20.63 24.79 -15.10
CA THR A 407 21.56 23.80 -14.55
C THR A 407 21.98 24.24 -13.15
N PRO A 408 21.72 23.45 -12.10
CA PRO A 408 22.19 23.75 -10.75
C PRO A 408 23.71 23.92 -10.70
N VAL A 409 24.15 24.93 -9.96
CA VAL A 409 25.58 25.24 -9.76
C VAL A 409 25.86 25.38 -8.27
N ALA A 410 26.92 24.73 -7.81
CA ALA A 410 27.40 24.83 -6.43
C ALA A 410 28.82 25.38 -6.40
N PHE A 411 29.04 26.37 -5.53
CA PHE A 411 30.34 26.82 -5.08
C PHE A 411 30.62 26.22 -3.70
N VAL A 412 31.81 25.63 -3.55
CA VAL A 412 32.26 25.03 -2.29
C VAL A 412 33.64 25.56 -1.97
N ARG A 413 33.87 25.92 -0.71
CA ARG A 413 35.19 26.20 -0.15
C ARG A 413 35.48 25.22 0.98
N LEU A 414 36.59 24.50 0.86
CA LEU A 414 37.09 23.58 1.87
C LEU A 414 38.40 24.09 2.45
N GLN A 415 38.56 23.98 3.77
CA GLN A 415 39.89 23.97 4.38
C GLN A 415 40.57 22.65 4.02
N THR A 416 41.72 22.71 3.37
CA THR A 416 42.57 21.55 3.05
C THR A 416 43.87 21.61 3.87
N PRO A 417 44.71 20.56 3.88
CA PRO A 417 46.02 20.60 4.54
C PRO A 417 46.92 21.74 4.05
N ASP A 418 46.79 22.13 2.78
CA ASP A 418 47.63 23.14 2.14
C ASP A 418 47.00 24.55 2.17
N GLY A 419 45.85 24.72 2.84
CA GLY A 419 45.11 25.97 2.92
C GLY A 419 43.69 25.88 2.35
N PRO A 420 42.93 26.98 2.37
CA PRO A 420 41.58 27.03 1.83
C PRO A 420 41.58 26.96 0.30
N VAL A 421 40.77 26.07 -0.26
CA VAL A 421 40.60 25.88 -1.70
C VAL A 421 39.12 25.96 -2.05
N ASP A 422 38.80 26.63 -3.15
CA ASP A 422 37.44 26.68 -3.66
C ASP A 422 37.29 26.08 -5.06
N ALA A 423 36.08 25.59 -5.32
CA ALA A 423 35.70 25.11 -6.63
C ALA A 423 34.21 25.34 -6.87
N THR A 424 33.90 25.47 -8.16
CA THR A 424 32.52 25.48 -8.66
C THR A 424 32.31 24.28 -9.58
N ALA A 425 31.15 23.65 -9.44
CA ALA A 425 30.68 22.58 -10.33
C ALA A 425 29.18 22.67 -10.58
N HIS A 426 28.72 21.94 -11.59
CA HIS A 426 27.32 21.77 -11.93
C HIS A 426 26.92 20.30 -11.77
N GLY A 427 25.62 20.03 -11.74
CA GLY A 427 25.05 18.69 -11.69
C GLY A 427 23.57 18.71 -12.06
N ASP A 428 22.94 17.54 -12.10
CA ASP A 428 21.51 17.40 -12.40
C ASP A 428 20.63 17.93 -11.24
N GLY A 429 21.22 18.06 -10.05
CA GLY A 429 20.60 18.62 -8.86
C GLY A 429 21.58 19.42 -7.99
N PRO A 430 21.07 20.22 -7.02
CA PRO A 430 21.92 21.02 -6.13
C PRO A 430 22.87 20.16 -5.28
N VAL A 431 22.41 18.97 -4.86
CA VAL A 431 23.23 18.00 -4.10
C VAL A 431 24.38 17.47 -4.94
N GLU A 432 24.09 17.05 -6.18
CA GLU A 432 25.13 16.53 -7.07
C GLU A 432 26.15 17.61 -7.43
N ALA A 433 25.70 18.83 -7.73
CA ALA A 433 26.59 19.95 -8.00
C ALA A 433 27.57 20.19 -6.83
N ALA A 434 27.08 20.08 -5.59
CA ALA A 434 27.92 20.18 -4.39
C ALA A 434 28.94 19.04 -4.30
N PHE A 435 28.53 17.79 -4.57
CA PHE A 435 29.44 16.64 -4.57
C PHE A 435 30.52 16.77 -5.64
N GLN A 436 30.16 17.21 -6.85
CA GLN A 436 31.12 17.43 -7.92
C GLN A 436 32.13 18.53 -7.57
N ALA A 437 31.70 19.61 -6.91
CA ALA A 437 32.61 20.65 -6.44
C ALA A 437 33.58 20.13 -5.36
N ILE A 438 33.08 19.35 -4.39
CA ILE A 438 33.91 18.68 -3.37
C ILE A 438 34.90 17.70 -4.01
N ASN A 439 34.45 16.89 -4.96
CA ASN A 439 35.30 15.92 -5.68
C ASN A 439 36.41 16.63 -6.45
N LYS A 440 36.11 17.79 -7.05
CA LYS A 440 37.09 18.60 -7.79
C LYS A 440 38.17 19.18 -6.88
N ILE A 441 37.83 19.60 -5.66
CA ILE A 441 38.80 20.09 -4.66
C ILE A 441 39.67 18.95 -4.15
N THR A 442 39.05 17.81 -3.84
CA THR A 442 39.70 16.71 -3.11
C THR A 442 40.39 15.70 -4.02
N GLY A 443 40.05 15.68 -5.32
CA GLY A 443 40.52 14.68 -6.28
C GLY A 443 39.93 13.28 -6.05
N ILE A 444 38.94 13.14 -5.16
CA ILE A 444 38.36 11.86 -4.75
C ILE A 444 36.93 11.81 -5.27
N THR A 445 36.60 10.76 -6.03
CA THR A 445 35.29 10.60 -6.71
C THR A 445 34.60 9.29 -6.30
N PRO A 446 34.01 9.20 -5.10
CA PRO A 446 33.19 8.06 -4.70
C PRO A 446 31.89 8.01 -5.52
N THR A 447 31.36 6.81 -5.74
CA THR A 447 30.08 6.59 -6.42
C THR A 447 28.96 6.53 -5.38
N LEU A 448 27.95 7.39 -5.48
CA LEU A 448 26.79 7.38 -4.58
C LEU A 448 25.98 6.09 -4.74
N GLU A 449 25.68 5.39 -3.65
CA GLU A 449 24.88 4.15 -3.66
C GLU A 449 23.55 4.30 -2.93
N SER A 450 23.55 4.97 -1.78
CA SER A 450 22.34 5.24 -1.01
C SER A 450 22.35 6.68 -0.50
N TYR A 451 21.16 7.29 -0.49
CA TYR A 451 20.95 8.66 -0.04
C TYR A 451 19.62 8.76 0.69
N ARG A 452 19.64 9.28 1.93
CA ARG A 452 18.44 9.40 2.77
C ARG A 452 18.45 10.71 3.52
N ILE A 453 17.30 11.40 3.54
CA ILE A 453 17.08 12.63 4.30
C ILE A 453 16.01 12.35 5.36
N GLN A 454 16.22 12.85 6.58
CA GLN A 454 15.22 12.81 7.64
C GLN A 454 15.21 14.14 8.40
N ALA A 455 14.02 14.61 8.79
CA ALA A 455 13.89 15.74 9.70
C ALA A 455 14.18 15.28 11.14
N VAL A 456 15.08 16.00 11.82
CA VAL A 456 15.49 15.70 13.21
C VAL A 456 14.57 16.39 14.22
N THR A 457 14.05 17.57 13.87
CA THR A 457 13.14 18.37 14.70
C THR A 457 11.95 18.86 13.87
N GLY A 458 10.86 19.28 14.53
CA GLY A 458 9.71 19.91 13.88
C GLY A 458 9.78 21.44 13.94
N GLY A 459 9.23 22.14 12.95
CA GLY A 459 9.17 23.60 12.86
C GLY A 459 9.95 24.18 11.67
N GLY A 460 9.86 25.51 11.47
CA GLY A 460 10.54 26.21 10.37
C GLY A 460 12.07 26.22 10.44
N ASP A 461 12.64 25.89 11.60
CA ASP A 461 14.08 25.77 11.88
C ASP A 461 14.50 24.29 12.04
N ALA A 462 13.76 23.37 11.43
CA ALA A 462 14.04 21.94 11.54
C ALA A 462 15.44 21.61 11.01
N LEU A 463 16.21 20.85 11.80
CA LEU A 463 17.48 20.30 11.33
C LEU A 463 17.20 19.13 10.38
N GLY A 464 17.81 19.16 9.19
CA GLY A 464 17.88 18.04 8.27
C GLY A 464 19.10 17.18 8.55
N GLU A 465 18.89 15.89 8.78
CA GLU A 465 19.96 14.88 8.79
C GLU A 465 19.98 14.15 7.45
N VAL A 466 21.18 14.05 6.87
CA VAL A 466 21.43 13.32 5.64
C VAL A 466 22.39 12.17 5.92
N SER A 467 22.00 10.97 5.48
CA SER A 467 22.80 9.75 5.55
C SER A 467 23.11 9.28 4.12
N ILE A 468 24.39 8.99 3.86
CA ILE A 468 24.92 8.61 2.55
C ILE A 468 25.71 7.31 2.65
N GLY A 469 25.45 6.38 1.73
CA GLY A 469 26.36 5.29 1.39
C GLY A 469 27.02 5.55 0.04
N ALA A 470 28.35 5.43 -0.05
CA ALA A 470 29.09 5.61 -1.29
C ALA A 470 30.20 4.56 -1.45
N ARG A 471 30.44 4.13 -2.69
CA ARG A 471 31.48 3.18 -3.05
C ARG A 471 32.73 3.88 -3.55
N TYR A 472 33.90 3.51 -3.03
CA TYR A 472 35.20 3.92 -3.55
C TYR A 472 36.10 2.69 -3.70
N GLY A 473 36.38 2.30 -4.95
CA GLY A 473 37.00 1.01 -5.26
C GLY A 473 36.05 -0.15 -4.93
N GLU A 474 36.53 -1.15 -4.18
CA GLU A 474 35.72 -2.28 -3.69
C GLU A 474 35.09 -2.03 -2.31
N THR A 475 35.30 -0.85 -1.72
CA THR A 475 34.83 -0.53 -0.37
C THR A 475 33.61 0.39 -0.41
N THR A 476 32.56 0.02 0.33
CA THR A 476 31.43 0.91 0.64
C THR A 476 31.73 1.66 1.94
N LEU A 477 31.45 2.96 1.93
CA LEU A 477 31.70 3.91 3.00
C LEU A 477 30.41 4.66 3.34
N HIS A 478 30.26 5.02 4.61
CA HIS A 478 29.06 5.67 5.11
C HIS A 478 29.35 7.02 5.77
N GLY A 479 28.57 8.03 5.40
CA GLY A 479 28.67 9.39 5.91
C GLY A 479 27.33 9.91 6.42
N THR A 480 27.38 10.67 7.52
CA THR A 480 26.22 11.41 8.04
C THR A 480 26.58 12.87 8.21
N GLY A 481 25.61 13.74 7.91
CA GLY A 481 25.72 15.20 8.04
C GLY A 481 24.40 15.79 8.53
N VAL A 482 24.50 16.84 9.34
CA VAL A 482 23.34 17.52 9.93
C VAL A 482 23.52 19.02 9.73
N ALA A 483 22.48 19.68 9.21
CA ALA A 483 22.40 21.13 9.06
C ALA A 483 20.93 21.55 8.93
N THR A 484 20.64 22.85 9.05
CA THR A 484 19.30 23.39 8.75
C THR A 484 19.00 23.34 7.24
N ASP A 485 20.04 23.48 6.40
CA ASP A 485 19.96 23.30 4.95
C ASP A 485 20.29 21.85 4.57
N VAL A 486 19.37 21.19 3.85
CA VAL A 486 19.51 19.77 3.43
C VAL A 486 20.70 19.57 2.49
N VAL A 487 21.02 20.54 1.65
CA VAL A 487 22.15 20.44 0.73
C VAL A 487 23.48 20.65 1.45
N GLU A 488 23.50 21.53 2.45
CA GLU A 488 24.66 21.63 3.36
C GLU A 488 24.87 20.32 4.14
N ALA A 489 23.79 19.76 4.71
CA ALA A 489 23.85 18.47 5.41
C ALA A 489 24.39 17.36 4.50
N SER A 490 23.97 17.36 3.22
CA SER A 490 24.49 16.45 2.20
C SER A 490 25.98 16.66 1.94
N ALA A 491 26.43 17.91 1.76
CA ALA A 491 27.83 18.23 1.55
C ALA A 491 28.70 17.77 2.73
N ARG A 492 28.24 17.97 3.97
CA ARG A 492 28.92 17.51 5.19
C ARG A 492 29.02 15.98 5.24
N ALA A 493 27.94 15.27 4.90
CA ALA A 493 27.95 13.80 4.83
C ALA A 493 28.95 13.29 3.78
N TRP A 494 29.02 13.96 2.62
CA TRP A 494 29.95 13.60 1.55
C TRP A 494 31.41 13.88 1.92
N ILE A 495 31.72 15.03 2.53
CA ILE A 495 33.06 15.35 3.04
C ILE A 495 33.52 14.32 4.07
N ARG A 496 32.61 13.82 4.91
CA ARG A 496 32.92 12.75 5.86
C ARG A 496 33.38 11.47 5.15
N ILE A 497 32.72 11.08 4.07
CA ILE A 497 33.13 9.93 3.23
C ILE A 497 34.50 10.20 2.62
N VAL A 498 34.75 11.40 2.09
CA VAL A 498 36.06 11.74 1.52
C VAL A 498 37.17 11.70 2.58
N ASN A 499 36.93 12.20 3.79
CA ASN A 499 37.87 12.09 4.90
C ASN A 499 38.14 10.63 5.31
N GLN A 500 37.14 9.74 5.24
CA GLN A 500 37.35 8.30 5.46
C GLN A 500 38.25 7.69 4.38
N VAL A 501 38.07 8.07 3.11
CA VAL A 501 38.94 7.63 2.01
C VAL A 501 40.39 8.05 2.27
N VAL A 502 40.62 9.33 2.62
CA VAL A 502 41.98 9.84 2.92
C VAL A 502 42.59 9.18 4.15
N ALA A 503 41.78 8.89 5.18
CA ALA A 503 42.23 8.17 6.37
C ALA A 503 42.60 6.70 6.10
N GLY A 504 42.56 6.25 4.84
CA GLY A 504 42.97 4.92 4.42
C GLY A 504 41.89 3.85 4.59
N MET A 505 40.64 4.25 4.86
CA MET A 505 39.53 3.31 5.02
C MET A 505 39.04 2.70 3.70
N GLY A 506 39.60 3.13 2.55
CA GLY A 506 39.35 2.56 1.22
C GLY A 506 40.53 1.77 0.61
N LYS A 507 41.58 1.44 1.38
CA LYS A 507 42.68 0.59 0.91
C LYS A 507 42.50 -0.85 1.39
N SER A 508 42.46 -1.80 0.46
CA SER A 508 42.58 -3.23 0.78
C SER A 508 43.92 -3.45 1.50
N ARG A 509 43.88 -4.09 2.67
CA ARG A 509 45.09 -4.55 3.37
C ARG A 509 45.78 -5.52 2.42
N ALA A 510 46.91 -5.11 1.83
CA ALA A 510 47.74 -6.02 1.06
C ALA A 510 48.08 -7.20 1.98
N VAL A 511 47.69 -8.40 1.55
CA VAL A 511 48.12 -9.67 2.14
C VAL A 511 49.64 -9.62 2.18
N SER A 512 50.21 -9.53 3.38
CA SER A 512 51.62 -9.73 3.62
C SER A 512 51.99 -11.12 3.12
N GLN A 513 52.60 -11.18 1.93
CA GLN A 513 53.41 -12.32 1.52
C GLN A 513 54.58 -12.39 2.49
N THR A 514 54.53 -13.36 3.39
CA THR A 514 55.69 -13.81 4.15
C THR A 514 56.64 -14.47 3.15
N THR A 515 57.73 -13.78 2.83
CA THR A 515 58.86 -14.37 2.11
C THR A 515 59.87 -14.88 3.14
N VAL A 516 60.24 -16.16 2.95
CA VAL A 516 61.19 -17.02 3.68
C VAL A 516 60.65 -17.69 4.94
#